data_AF-A0A1M5YTF9-F1
#
_entry.id   AF-A0A1M5YTF9-F1
#
_cell.length_a   1.000
_cell.length_b   1.000
_cell.length_c   1.000
_cell.angle_alpha   90.00
_cell.angle_beta   90.00
_cell.angle_gamma   90.00
#
_symmetry.space_group_name_H-M   'P 1'
#
loop_
_entity.id
_entity.type
_entity.pdbx_description
1 polymer ?
#
loop_
_entity_poly.entity_id
_entity_poly.type
_entity_poly.pdbx_seq_one_letter_code
_entity_poly.pdbx_strand_id
1 'polypeptide(L)'
;MIYNIYLDWMEYDKPGVMHSMAVHRYTFYVIDDLCHVESGRPFVATSGLTLEEAVQYYRALPHTQEKALGISADGVRSIELVVCHPVPADPTTGRNMLLPTYLGRSGWRRSRVVAAAVAMLKRELSIEHILDGELVLPCPDEPGVVR
;
A
#
# COMPACT_ATOMS: atom_id res chain seq x y z
N MET A 1 11.14 -20.79 -6.30
CA MET A 1 10.92 -21.17 -4.89
C MET A 1 10.04 -20.07 -4.32
N ILE A 2 8.74 -20.34 -4.16
CA ILE A 2 7.71 -19.34 -3.84
C ILE A 2 7.59 -19.26 -2.32
N TYR A 3 7.98 -18.14 -1.72
CA TYR A 3 7.71 -17.89 -0.30
C TYR A 3 6.31 -17.27 -0.19
N ASN A 4 5.29 -18.12 -0.07
CA ASN A 4 4.02 -17.68 0.49
C ASN A 4 4.26 -17.42 1.98
N ILE A 5 4.22 -16.16 2.38
CA ILE A 5 4.33 -15.76 3.78
C ILE A 5 3.01 -16.12 4.47
N TYR A 6 2.84 -17.39 4.83
CA TYR A 6 1.83 -17.85 5.79
C TYR A 6 2.39 -17.58 7.19
N LEU A 7 2.15 -16.38 7.67
CA LEU A 7 2.47 -16.00 9.04
C LEU A 7 1.27 -16.37 9.92
N ASP A 8 1.24 -17.65 10.33
CA ASP A 8 0.33 -18.16 11.35
C ASP A 8 0.79 -17.62 12.71
N TRP A 9 0.23 -16.49 13.14
CA TRP A 9 0.56 -15.87 14.43
C TRP A 9 -0.64 -15.93 15.36
N MET A 10 -0.54 -16.80 16.37
CA MET A 10 -1.37 -16.73 17.56
C MET A 10 -0.87 -15.60 18.45
N GLU A 11 -1.59 -14.46 18.48
CA GLU A 11 -1.47 -13.52 19.59
C GLU A 11 -2.35 -14.02 20.74
N TYR A 12 -1.71 -14.43 21.84
CA TYR A 12 -2.38 -14.69 23.11
C TYR A 12 -2.80 -13.35 23.73
N ASP A 13 -4.01 -12.90 23.42
CA ASP A 13 -4.66 -11.84 24.20
C ASP A 13 -5.82 -12.45 25.01
N LYS A 14 -5.52 -12.66 26.31
CA LYS A 14 -6.39 -13.11 27.41
C LYS A 14 -6.85 -14.58 27.42
N PRO A 15 -6.80 -15.26 28.58
CA PRO A 15 -7.31 -16.61 28.72
C PRO A 15 -8.84 -16.59 28.69
N GLY A 16 -9.45 -17.23 27.70
CA GLY A 16 -10.85 -17.67 27.80
C GLY A 16 -11.83 -17.17 26.74
N VAL A 17 -11.40 -16.43 25.71
CA VAL A 17 -12.30 -16.13 24.57
C VAL A 17 -11.60 -16.46 23.25
N MET A 18 -11.82 -17.68 22.75
CA MET A 18 -11.50 -18.05 21.37
C MET A 18 -12.40 -17.24 20.41
N HIS A 19 -11.99 -16.02 20.07
CA HIS A 19 -12.42 -15.44 18.82
C HIS A 19 -11.62 -16.16 17.72
N SER A 20 -12.32 -16.81 16.79
CA SER A 20 -11.71 -17.24 15.54
C SER A 20 -11.08 -16.01 14.90
N MET A 21 -9.75 -15.89 14.98
CA MET A 21 -9.03 -14.86 14.25
C MET A 21 -9.23 -15.21 12.79
N ALA A 22 -9.99 -14.39 12.07
CA ALA A 22 -10.14 -14.53 10.64
C ALA A 22 -8.73 -14.42 10.03
N VAL A 23 -8.19 -15.54 9.54
CA VAL A 23 -6.92 -15.57 8.83
C VAL A 23 -7.16 -14.88 7.50
N HIS A 24 -6.82 -13.59 7.42
CA HIS A 24 -6.96 -12.82 6.21
C HIS A 24 -5.82 -13.16 5.24
N ARG A 25 -6.17 -13.50 4.00
CA ARG A 25 -5.17 -13.64 2.94
C ARG A 25 -4.88 -12.26 2.36
N TYR A 26 -3.63 -11.81 2.50
CA TYR A 26 -3.19 -10.55 1.92
C TYR A 26 -2.55 -10.77 0.55
N THR A 27 -2.94 -9.95 -0.42
CA THR A 27 -2.32 -9.88 -1.75
C THR A 27 -2.15 -8.42 -2.14
N PHE A 28 -1.19 -8.13 -3.00
CA PHE A 28 -0.91 -6.78 -3.47
C PHE A 28 -1.42 -6.58 -4.89
N TYR A 29 -1.61 -5.32 -5.24
CA TYR A 29 -2.00 -4.91 -6.59
C TYR A 29 -1.27 -3.64 -6.99
N VAL A 30 -1.13 -3.45 -8.30
CA VAL A 30 -0.59 -2.24 -8.92
C VAL A 30 -1.56 -1.75 -9.99
N ILE A 31 -1.84 -0.45 -9.98
CA ILE A 31 -2.59 0.26 -11.02
C ILE A 31 -1.57 1.11 -11.79
N ASP A 32 -1.57 1.00 -13.12
CA ASP A 32 -0.62 1.69 -13.99
C ASP A 32 -0.97 3.16 -14.25
N ASP A 33 -2.26 3.49 -14.33
CA ASP A 33 -2.75 4.85 -14.62
C ASP A 33 -4.03 5.17 -13.85
N LEU A 34 -3.91 5.98 -12.80
CA LEU A 34 -5.02 6.48 -11.97
C LEU A 34 -5.83 7.57 -12.67
N CYS A 35 -5.25 8.33 -13.62
CA CYS A 35 -5.99 9.36 -14.36
C CYS A 35 -7.18 8.76 -15.13
N HIS A 36 -7.07 7.48 -15.45
CA HIS A 36 -8.10 6.74 -16.18
C HIS A 36 -9.25 6.25 -15.29
N VAL A 37 -9.04 6.11 -13.98
CA VAL A 37 -10.07 5.69 -13.02
C VAL A 37 -11.18 6.74 -12.93
N GLU A 38 -10.83 8.02 -12.86
CA GLU A 38 -11.82 9.11 -12.77
C GLU A 38 -12.46 9.46 -14.12
N SER A 39 -11.71 9.28 -15.22
CA SER A 39 -12.18 9.61 -16.58
C SER A 39 -12.95 8.47 -17.26
N GLY A 40 -13.09 7.30 -16.61
CA GLY A 40 -13.75 6.12 -17.17
C GLY A 40 -12.99 5.48 -18.33
N ARG A 41 -11.70 5.80 -18.46
CA ARG A 41 -10.81 5.22 -19.47
C ARG A 41 -10.27 3.87 -18.99
N PRO A 42 -9.84 2.99 -19.91
CA PRO A 42 -9.24 1.72 -19.52
C PRO A 42 -7.92 1.96 -18.76
N PHE A 43 -7.82 1.35 -17.58
CA PHE A 43 -6.59 1.23 -16.80
C PHE A 43 -6.26 -0.25 -16.62
N VAL A 44 -4.98 -0.57 -16.36
CA VAL A 44 -4.54 -1.93 -16.06
C VAL A 44 -4.29 -2.06 -14.57
N ALA A 45 -5.07 -2.92 -13.92
CA ALA A 45 -4.81 -3.36 -12.56
C ALA A 45 -4.24 -4.78 -12.57
N THR A 46 -2.98 -4.92 -12.16
CA THR A 46 -2.38 -6.23 -11.90
C THR A 46 -2.57 -6.58 -10.44
N SER A 47 -3.19 -7.72 -10.13
CA SER A 47 -3.56 -8.11 -8.76
C SER A 47 -3.12 -9.54 -8.42
N GLY A 48 -3.24 -9.92 -7.15
CA GLY A 48 -2.85 -11.25 -6.68
C GLY A 48 -1.33 -11.40 -6.47
N LEU A 49 -0.61 -10.28 -6.43
CA LEU A 49 0.85 -10.25 -6.32
C LEU A 49 1.31 -10.46 -4.87
N THR A 50 2.51 -10.98 -4.71
CA THR A 50 3.31 -10.80 -3.49
C THR A 50 3.78 -9.33 -3.36
N LEU A 51 4.27 -8.93 -2.19
CA LEU A 51 4.76 -7.56 -1.99
C LEU A 51 5.97 -7.28 -2.89
N GLU A 52 6.88 -8.24 -2.99
CA GLU A 52 8.09 -8.15 -3.81
C GLU A 52 7.74 -8.02 -5.29
N GLU A 53 6.81 -8.83 -5.79
CA GLU A 53 6.31 -8.73 -7.18
C GLU A 53 5.64 -7.39 -7.44
N ALA A 54 4.81 -6.90 -6.50
CA ALA A 54 4.17 -5.60 -6.63
C ALA A 54 5.20 -4.46 -6.67
N VAL A 55 6.24 -4.50 -5.84
CA VAL A 55 7.34 -3.51 -5.87
C VAL A 55 8.08 -3.55 -7.19
N GLN A 56 8.41 -4.74 -7.69
CA GLN A 56 9.10 -4.90 -8.98
C GLN A 56 8.26 -4.35 -10.13
N TYR A 57 6.99 -4.73 -10.18
CA TYR A 57 6.07 -4.26 -11.22
C TYR A 57 5.87 -2.73 -11.15
N TYR A 58 5.66 -2.18 -9.95
CA TYR A 58 5.51 -0.75 -9.74
C TYR A 58 6.76 0.04 -10.16
N ARG A 59 7.97 -0.46 -9.89
CA ARG A 59 9.24 0.16 -10.33
C ARG A 59 9.42 0.12 -11.84
N ALA A 60 8.89 -0.89 -12.53
CA ALA A 60 9.00 -1.01 -13.98
C ALA A 60 8.12 0.01 -14.74
N LEU A 61 7.08 0.53 -14.09
CA LEU A 61 6.23 1.56 -14.67
C LEU A 61 6.94 2.93 -14.69
N PRO A 62 6.74 3.75 -15.74
CA PRO A 62 7.24 5.13 -15.80
C PRO A 62 6.88 5.95 -14.55
N HIS A 63 7.78 6.84 -14.13
CA HIS A 63 7.52 7.80 -13.04
C HIS A 63 6.64 8.97 -13.47
N THR A 64 6.39 9.14 -14.76
CA THR A 64 5.50 10.16 -15.31
C THR A 64 4.03 9.78 -15.25
N GLN A 65 3.71 8.54 -14.87
CA GLN A 65 2.35 8.04 -14.75
C GLN A 65 1.84 8.20 -13.32
N GLU A 66 0.56 8.54 -13.19
CA GLU A 66 -0.14 8.41 -11.92
C GLU A 66 -0.40 6.92 -11.66
N LYS A 67 0.36 6.32 -10.76
CA LYS A 67 0.27 4.86 -10.49
C LYS A 67 0.07 4.61 -9.01
N ALA A 68 -0.60 3.52 -8.67
CA ALA A 68 -0.80 3.12 -7.28
C ALA A 68 -0.28 1.72 -7.01
N LEU A 69 0.18 1.50 -5.77
CA LEU A 69 0.40 0.19 -5.20
C LEU A 69 -0.47 0.06 -3.94
N GLY A 70 -1.28 -0.99 -3.90
CA GLY A 70 -2.16 -1.26 -2.77
C GLY A 70 -2.12 -2.70 -2.28
N ILE A 71 -2.86 -2.91 -1.20
CA ILE A 71 -3.03 -4.21 -0.54
C ILE A 71 -4.51 -4.56 -0.50
N SER A 72 -4.81 -5.83 -0.71
CA SER A 72 -6.14 -6.43 -0.63
C SER A 72 -6.15 -7.55 0.41
N ALA A 73 -7.18 -7.58 1.25
CA ALA A 73 -7.48 -8.63 2.20
C ALA A 73 -8.67 -9.45 1.66
N ASP A 74 -8.44 -10.75 1.49
CA ASP A 74 -9.40 -11.74 1.00
C ASP A 74 -9.96 -11.43 -0.40
N GLY A 75 -9.30 -10.55 -1.17
CA GLY A 75 -9.77 -10.09 -2.48
C GLY A 75 -10.95 -9.13 -2.42
N VAL A 76 -11.48 -8.80 -1.24
CA VAL A 76 -12.71 -8.00 -1.08
C VAL A 76 -12.43 -6.61 -0.53
N ARG A 77 -11.52 -6.51 0.45
CA ARG A 77 -11.20 -5.23 1.09
C ARG A 77 -9.86 -4.76 0.57
N SER A 78 -9.81 -3.63 -0.10
CA SER A 78 -8.56 -3.03 -0.60
C SER A 78 -8.31 -1.64 -0.05
N ILE A 79 -7.03 -1.29 0.02
CA ILE A 79 -6.55 0.08 0.25
C ILE A 79 -5.30 0.30 -0.59
N GLU A 80 -5.13 1.54 -1.03
CA GLU A 80 -3.87 2.00 -1.62
C GLU A 80 -2.91 2.36 -0.49
N LEU A 81 -1.63 2.04 -0.70
CA LEU A 81 -0.56 2.33 0.24
C LEU A 81 0.38 3.39 -0.32
N VAL A 82 0.63 3.36 -1.63
CA VAL A 82 1.55 4.28 -2.31
C VAL A 82 0.89 4.78 -3.58
N VAL A 83 1.10 6.07 -3.87
CA VAL A 83 0.78 6.69 -5.15
C VAL A 83 2.03 7.35 -5.71
N CYS A 84 2.19 7.34 -7.04
CA CYS A 84 3.07 8.25 -7.75
C CYS A 84 2.20 9.37 -8.30
N HIS A 85 2.53 10.63 -7.99
CA HIS A 85 1.83 11.78 -8.57
C HIS A 85 2.85 12.73 -9.21
N PRO A 86 2.59 13.25 -10.43
CA PRO A 86 3.40 14.27 -11.06
C PRO A 86 3.53 15.49 -10.14
N VAL A 87 4.74 15.99 -9.92
CA VAL A 87 4.93 17.21 -9.14
C VAL A 87 4.70 18.41 -10.07
N PRO A 88 3.83 19.39 -9.74
CA PRO A 88 3.54 20.51 -10.65
C PRO A 88 4.78 21.31 -11.08
N ALA A 89 5.80 21.37 -10.23
CA ALA A 89 7.07 22.06 -10.49
C ALA A 89 8.02 21.27 -11.42
N ASP A 90 7.80 19.97 -11.59
CA ASP A 90 8.51 19.12 -12.54
C ASP A 90 7.56 18.03 -13.05
N PRO A 91 6.77 18.33 -14.11
CA PRO A 91 5.81 17.38 -14.66
C PRO A 91 6.48 16.15 -15.30
N THR A 92 7.81 16.13 -15.39
CA THR A 92 8.57 14.99 -15.93
C THR A 92 8.95 13.98 -14.85
N THR A 93 8.82 14.32 -13.56
CA THR A 93 9.13 13.40 -12.45
C THR A 93 7.98 13.31 -11.46
N GLY A 94 7.22 12.22 -11.51
CA GLY A 94 6.29 11.86 -10.45
C GLY A 94 7.04 11.38 -9.21
N ARG A 95 6.55 11.77 -8.03
CA ARG A 95 7.12 11.39 -6.74
C ARG A 95 6.27 10.30 -6.10
N ASN A 96 6.92 9.25 -5.60
CA ASN A 96 6.25 8.25 -4.78
C ASN A 96 5.90 8.84 -3.41
N MET A 97 4.65 8.70 -3.01
CA MET A 97 4.11 9.22 -1.76
C MET A 97 3.31 8.13 -1.06
N LEU A 98 3.42 8.06 0.26
CA LEU A 98 2.63 7.15 1.07
C LEU A 98 1.22 7.73 1.26
N LEU A 99 0.19 6.88 1.16
CA LEU A 99 -1.17 7.25 1.50
C LEU A 99 -1.46 6.82 2.94
N PRO A 100 -1.75 7.75 3.89
CA PRO A 100 -2.01 7.41 5.28
C PRO A 100 -3.41 6.85 5.51
N THR A 101 -4.23 6.67 4.47
CA THR A 101 -5.62 6.21 4.51
C THR A 101 -5.81 4.90 5.28
N TYR A 102 -4.78 4.05 5.33
CA TYR A 102 -4.77 2.82 6.13
C TYR A 102 -4.88 3.07 7.64
N LEU A 103 -4.45 4.23 8.14
CA LEU A 103 -4.52 4.62 9.56
C LEU A 103 -5.94 4.98 9.99
N GLY A 104 -6.74 5.53 9.08
CA GLY A 104 -8.14 5.91 9.34
C GLY A 104 -9.10 4.71 9.43
N ARG A 105 -8.66 3.52 9.03
CA ARG A 105 -9.51 2.31 8.97
C ARG A 105 -9.05 1.28 10.00
N SER A 106 -9.89 1.01 11.01
CA SER A 106 -9.55 0.18 12.18
C SER A 106 -8.98 -1.21 11.83
N GLY A 107 -9.49 -1.85 10.77
CA GLY A 107 -9.01 -3.15 10.30
C GLY A 107 -7.60 -3.14 9.69
N TRP A 108 -7.14 -1.99 9.21
CA TRP A 108 -5.84 -1.84 8.57
C TRP A 108 -4.81 -1.21 9.51
N ARG A 109 -5.23 -0.22 10.32
CA ARG A 109 -4.38 0.45 11.32
C ARG A 109 -3.67 -0.52 12.27
N ARG A 110 -4.34 -1.60 12.66
CA ARG A 110 -3.79 -2.60 13.59
C ARG A 110 -3.15 -3.79 12.88
N SER A 111 -3.13 -3.81 11.54
CA SER A 111 -2.56 -4.91 10.78
C SER A 111 -1.04 -4.83 10.75
N ARG A 112 -0.38 -5.80 11.40
CA ARG A 112 1.08 -5.96 11.33
C ARG A 112 1.57 -6.19 9.89
N VAL A 113 0.75 -6.82 9.05
CA VAL A 113 1.06 -7.03 7.62
C VAL A 113 1.12 -5.70 6.88
N VAL A 114 0.15 -4.80 7.11
CA VAL A 114 0.18 -3.46 6.53
C VAL A 114 1.37 -2.67 7.04
N ALA A 115 1.64 -2.70 8.35
CA ALA A 115 2.78 -1.99 8.92
C ALA A 115 4.12 -2.45 8.31
N ALA A 116 4.30 -3.77 8.14
CA ALA A 116 5.47 -4.35 7.49
C ALA A 116 5.55 -3.97 6.01
N ALA A 117 4.42 -4.00 5.29
CA ALA A 117 4.36 -3.60 3.89
C ALA A 117 4.75 -2.12 3.71
N VAL A 118 4.19 -1.22 4.54
CA VAL A 118 4.53 0.20 4.54
C VAL A 118 6.01 0.42 4.81
N ALA A 119 6.60 -0.25 5.81
CA ALA A 119 8.01 -0.14 6.12
C ALA A 119 8.90 -0.57 4.94
N MET A 120 8.55 -1.68 4.27
CA MET A 120 9.27 -2.13 3.07
C MET A 120 9.09 -1.14 1.92
N LEU A 121 7.87 -0.67 1.65
CA LEU A 121 7.58 0.28 0.57
C LEU A 121 8.32 1.60 0.75
N LYS A 122 8.38 2.12 1.98
CA LYS A 122 9.17 3.32 2.30
C LYS A 122 10.64 3.16 1.89
N ARG A 123 11.24 2.02 2.25
CA ARG A 123 12.64 1.71 1.95
C ARG A 123 12.86 1.49 0.46
N GLU A 124 12.06 0.64 -0.17
CA GLU A 124 12.25 0.22 -1.56
C GLU A 124 11.90 1.34 -2.56
N LEU A 125 10.93 2.18 -2.26
CA LEU A 125 10.50 3.24 -3.18
C LEU A 125 11.04 4.61 -2.81
N SER A 126 11.96 4.68 -1.83
CA SER A 126 12.58 5.91 -1.31
C SER A 126 11.53 6.99 -0.99
N ILE A 127 10.48 6.59 -0.25
CA ILE A 127 9.35 7.48 0.03
C ILE A 127 9.72 8.41 1.18
N GLU A 128 9.80 9.70 0.87
CA GLU A 128 10.11 10.76 1.82
C GLU A 128 8.87 11.59 2.21
N HIS A 129 7.73 11.37 1.56
CA HIS A 129 6.52 12.18 1.73
C HIS A 129 5.27 11.31 1.89
N ILE A 130 4.27 11.85 2.58
CA ILE A 130 2.90 11.34 2.59
C ILE A 130 1.98 12.31 1.84
N LEU A 131 0.92 11.79 1.25
CA LEU A 131 -0.17 12.56 0.67
C LEU A 131 -1.42 12.36 1.54
N ASP A 132 -1.80 13.39 2.30
CA ASP A 132 -3.00 13.40 3.16
C ASP A 132 -4.05 14.36 2.58
N GLY A 133 -5.02 13.81 1.86
CA GLY A 133 -5.89 14.61 0.99
C GLY A 133 -5.04 15.32 -0.07
N GLU A 134 -5.09 16.65 -0.08
CA GLU A 134 -4.32 17.52 -0.98
C GLU A 134 -2.97 17.97 -0.39
N LEU A 135 -2.64 17.54 0.84
CA LEU A 135 -1.45 18.00 1.55
C LEU A 135 -0.29 17.02 1.39
N VAL A 136 0.83 17.52 0.88
CA VAL A 136 2.10 16.80 0.87
C VAL A 136 2.87 17.13 2.14
N LEU A 137 3.06 16.12 2.99
CA LEU A 137 3.74 16.25 4.28
C LEU A 137 4.99 15.35 4.30
N PRO A 138 6.01 15.65 5.12
CA PRO A 138 7.15 14.75 5.30
C PRO A 138 6.70 13.41 5.85
N CYS A 139 7.30 12.32 5.37
CA CYS A 139 7.00 10.99 5.85
C CYS A 139 7.57 10.81 7.27
N PRO A 140 6.76 10.39 8.26
CA PRO A 140 7.25 10.12 9.60
C PRO A 140 8.23 8.94 9.57
N ASP A 141 9.31 9.00 10.36
CA ASP A 141 10.29 7.91 10.43
C ASP A 141 9.65 6.58 10.83
N GLU A 142 8.68 6.62 11.75
CA GLU A 142 7.95 5.46 12.23
C GLU A 142 6.65 5.18 11.44
N PRO A 143 6.45 3.94 10.94
CA PRO A 143 5.19 3.55 10.33
C PRO A 143 4.07 3.54 11.38
N GLY A 144 3.05 4.39 11.21
CA GLY A 144 1.90 4.44 12.14
C GLY A 144 1.67 5.77 12.85
N VAL A 145 2.57 6.74 12.71
CA VAL A 145 2.49 8.05 13.39
C VAL A 145 2.37 9.16 12.36
N VAL A 146 1.15 9.54 11.99
CA VAL A 146 0.91 10.83 11.33
C VAL A 146 0.62 11.84 12.43
N ARG A 147 1.44 12.89 12.53
CA ARG A 147 1.28 13.98 13.50
C ARG A 147 0.23 14.97 13.04
#